data_AF-F9NYN3-F1
#
_entry.id   AF-F9NYN3-F1
#
_cell.length_a   1.000
_cell.length_b   1.000
_cell.length_c   1.000
_cell.angle_alpha   90.00
_cell.angle_beta   90.00
_cell.angle_gamma   90.00
#
_symmetry.space_group_name_H-M   'P 1'
#
loop_
_entity.id
_entity.type
_entity.pdbx_description
1 polymer ?
#
loop_
_entity_poly.entity_id
_entity_poly.type
_entity_poly.pdbx_seq_one_letter_code
_entity_poly.pdbx_strand_id
1 'polypeptide(L)'
;MTTVIGMLLATIYYTFVAGIGTFYIPDDATLSLKAFVMYLAPLSVFLVAGWGLSIARINTPGDRHSVILKMSAWVALGLYLSVAGWFAISVLLDFVFFFEL
;
A
#
# COMPACT_ATOMS: atom_id res chain seq x y z
N MET A 1 11.46 -7.98 -7.09
CA MET A 1 11.90 -6.82 -7.90
C MET A 1 10.81 -5.75 -8.05
N THR A 2 9.53 -6.13 -8.06
CA THR A 2 8.38 -5.20 -8.20
C THR A 2 8.21 -4.22 -7.02
N THR A 3 8.65 -4.57 -5.81
CA THR A 3 8.49 -3.76 -4.60
C THR A 3 9.43 -2.56 -4.55
N VAL A 4 10.66 -2.72 -5.03
CA VAL A 4 11.64 -1.62 -5.10
C VAL A 4 11.20 -0.59 -6.15
N ILE A 5 10.72 -1.07 -7.30
CA ILE A 5 10.21 -0.20 -8.37
C ILE A 5 8.96 0.55 -7.90
N GLY A 6 8.05 -0.11 -7.16
CA GLY A 6 6.87 0.53 -6.59
C GLY A 6 7.20 1.60 -5.54
N MET A 7 8.17 1.34 -4.65
CA MET A 7 8.66 2.34 -3.70
C MET A 7 9.32 3.51 -4.42
N LEU A 8 10.13 3.25 -5.44
CA LEU A 8 10.85 4.28 -6.18
C LEU A 8 9.89 5.17 -6.98
N LEU A 9 8.84 4.59 -7.58
CA LEU A 9 7.79 5.32 -8.28
C LEU A 9 6.92 6.15 -7.31
N ALA A 10 6.61 5.61 -6.13
CA ALA A 10 5.87 6.32 -5.09
C ALA A 10 6.69 7.51 -4.55
N THR A 11 7.99 7.31 -4.30
CA THR A 11 8.91 8.39 -3.93
C THR A 11 8.94 9.46 -5.02
N ILE A 12 9.13 9.10 -6.29
CA ILE A 12 9.15 10.07 -7.39
C ILE A 12 7.82 10.82 -7.49
N TYR A 13 6.68 10.14 -7.39
CA TYR A 13 5.36 10.76 -7.45
C TYR A 13 5.15 11.77 -6.31
N TYR A 14 5.50 11.41 -5.06
CA TYR A 14 5.32 12.32 -3.94
C TYR A 14 6.34 13.47 -3.91
N THR A 15 7.57 13.24 -4.40
CA THR A 15 8.60 14.28 -4.41
C THR A 15 8.42 15.26 -5.58
N PHE A 16 7.95 14.80 -6.74
CA PHE A 16 7.87 15.61 -7.96
C PHE A 16 6.44 16.00 -8.38
N VAL A 17 5.43 15.19 -8.09
CA VAL A 17 4.03 15.43 -8.54
C VAL A 17 3.18 16.03 -7.43
N ALA A 18 3.27 15.50 -6.20
CA ALA A 18 2.52 16.03 -5.06
C ALA A 18 3.03 17.40 -4.54
N GLY A 19 4.19 17.86 -5.02
CA GLY A 19 4.65 19.24 -4.86
C GLY A 19 3.79 20.28 -5.59
N ILE A 20 2.89 19.84 -6.47
CA ILE A 20 1.89 20.70 -7.15
C ILE A 20 0.54 20.54 -6.44
N GLY A 21 0.53 20.91 -5.17
CA GLY A 21 -0.64 21.34 -4.40
C GLY A 21 -1.77 20.33 -4.21
N THR A 22 -1.77 19.61 -3.08
CA THR A 22 -3.01 19.27 -2.32
C THR A 22 -2.76 18.65 -0.95
N PHE A 23 -1.53 18.28 -0.58
CA PHE A 23 -1.21 17.85 0.79
C PHE A 23 -0.33 18.90 1.46
N TYR A 24 -0.82 19.48 2.56
CA TYR A 24 -0.07 20.44 3.38
C TYR A 24 1.10 19.69 4.04
N ILE A 25 2.21 19.62 3.32
CA ILE A 25 3.49 19.10 3.83
C ILE A 25 4.05 20.22 4.70
N PRO A 26 4.30 20.01 6.00
CA PRO A 26 4.88 21.05 6.85
C PRO A 26 6.22 21.50 6.25
N ASP A 27 6.39 22.81 6.11
CA ASP A 27 7.43 23.48 5.31
C ASP A 27 8.88 23.16 5.74
N ASP A 28 9.08 22.53 6.91
CA ASP A 28 10.42 22.32 7.50
C ASP A 28 11.01 20.91 7.26
N ALA A 29 10.37 20.06 6.44
CA ALA A 29 10.51 18.61 6.62
C ALA A 29 10.38 17.75 5.35
N THR A 30 10.90 18.19 4.21
CA THR A 30 10.95 17.38 2.97
C THR A 30 11.70 16.03 3.12
N LEU A 31 12.42 15.83 4.24
CA LEU A 31 13.05 14.57 4.68
C LEU A 31 12.74 14.22 6.16
N SER A 32 11.54 14.51 6.66
CA SER A 32 11.16 14.09 8.02
C SER A 32 10.71 12.63 8.08
N LEU A 33 11.14 11.92 9.13
CA LEU A 33 10.66 10.59 9.49
C LEU A 33 9.11 10.53 9.51
N LYS A 34 8.45 11.63 9.89
CA LYS A 34 6.99 11.76 9.90
C LYS A 34 6.38 11.59 8.50
N ALA A 35 6.92 12.28 7.49
CA ALA A 35 6.48 12.15 6.10
C ALA A 35 6.78 10.76 5.55
N PHE A 36 7.95 10.20 5.88
CA PHE A 36 8.30 8.84 5.50
C PHE A 36 7.31 7.81 6.04
N VAL A 37 6.91 7.92 7.31
CA VAL A 37 5.92 7.02 7.94
C VAL A 37 4.53 7.21 7.33
N MET A 38 4.09 8.45 7.12
CA MET A 38 2.79 8.75 6.50
C MET A 38 2.63 8.11 5.11
N TYR A 39 3.70 8.06 4.31
CA TYR A 39 3.63 7.50 2.97
C TYR A 39 3.99 6.01 2.90
N LEU A 40 4.96 5.54 3.69
CA LEU A 40 5.44 4.16 3.57
C LEU A 40 4.62 3.16 4.39
N ALA A 41 4.16 3.53 5.58
CA ALA A 41 3.44 2.60 6.46
C ALA A 41 2.12 2.08 5.84
N PRO A 42 1.27 2.92 5.19
CA PRO A 42 0.09 2.43 4.49
C PRO A 42 0.42 1.50 3.33
N LEU A 43 1.59 1.59 2.71
CA LEU A 43 1.96 0.72 1.58
C LEU A 43 2.34 -0.70 2.02
N SER A 44 2.63 -0.91 3.31
CA SER A 44 3.02 -2.23 3.84
C SER A 44 1.94 -3.31 3.67
N VAL A 45 0.66 -2.94 3.67
CA VAL A 45 -0.46 -3.89 3.47
C VAL A 45 -0.42 -4.57 2.10
N PHE A 46 0.11 -3.91 1.06
CA PHE A 46 0.29 -4.52 -0.25
C PHE A 46 1.38 -5.59 -0.27
N LEU A 47 2.42 -5.45 0.56
CA LEU A 47 3.45 -6.48 0.72
C LEU A 47 2.86 -7.73 1.40
N VAL A 48 2.07 -7.53 2.44
CA VAL A 48 1.38 -8.61 3.17
C VAL A 48 0.38 -9.32 2.23
N ALA A 49 -0.41 -8.57 1.46
CA ALA A 49 -1.35 -9.14 0.50
C ALA A 49 -0.63 -9.89 -0.63
N GLY A 50 0.48 -9.36 -1.14
CA GLY A 50 1.31 -10.05 -2.14
C GLY A 50 1.87 -11.38 -1.62
N TRP A 51 2.30 -11.41 -0.36
CA TRP A 51 2.75 -12.64 0.30
C TRP A 51 1.61 -13.63 0.52
N GLY A 52 0.46 -13.18 1.02
CA GLY A 52 -0.74 -14.00 1.22
C GLY A 52 -1.25 -14.59 -0.09
N LEU A 53 -1.20 -13.83 -1.19
CA LEU A 53 -1.58 -14.31 -2.51
C LEU A 53 -0.61 -15.39 -3.04
N SER A 54 0.68 -15.27 -2.73
CA SER A 54 1.68 -16.31 -3.05
C SER A 54 1.39 -17.63 -2.33
N ILE A 55 0.99 -17.56 -1.06
CA ILE A 55 0.58 -18.75 -0.27
C ILE A 55 -0.74 -19.33 -0.83
N ALA A 56 -1.73 -18.48 -1.11
CA ALA A 56 -3.00 -18.90 -1.68
C ALA A 56 -2.82 -19.62 -3.04
N ARG A 57 -1.86 -19.16 -3.85
CA ARG A 57 -1.48 -19.81 -5.10
C ARG A 57 -0.94 -21.23 -4.90
N ILE A 58 -0.10 -21.46 -3.89
CA ILE A 58 0.48 -22.78 -3.59
C ILE A 58 -0.61 -23.75 -3.09
N ASN A 59 -1.56 -23.25 -2.31
CA ASN A 59 -2.60 -24.07 -1.67
C ASN A 59 -3.87 -24.25 -2.52
N THR A 60 -3.98 -23.62 -3.69
CA THR A 60 -5.15 -23.79 -4.56
C THR A 60 -5.03 -25.11 -5.34
N PRO A 61 -5.97 -26.07 -5.15
CA PRO A 61 -5.94 -27.34 -5.86
C PRO A 61 -6.01 -27.15 -7.38
N GLY A 62 -5.21 -27.92 -8.12
CA GLY A 62 -5.06 -27.86 -9.58
C GLY A 62 -6.24 -28.40 -10.38
N ASP A 63 -7.46 -27.96 -10.06
CA ASP A 63 -8.67 -28.34 -10.79
C ASP A 63 -8.76 -27.56 -12.11
N ARG A 64 -8.36 -28.20 -13.22
CA ARG A 64 -8.11 -27.54 -14.52
C ARG A 64 -9.23 -26.63 -15.03
N HIS A 65 -10.48 -26.89 -14.66
CA HIS A 65 -11.63 -26.11 -15.13
C HIS A 65 -11.90 -24.81 -14.36
N SER A 66 -11.37 -24.62 -13.14
CA SER A 66 -11.73 -23.45 -12.29
C SER A 66 -10.55 -22.74 -11.63
N VAL A 67 -9.30 -23.17 -11.85
CA VAL A 67 -8.10 -22.55 -11.25
C VAL A 67 -8.00 -21.05 -11.53
N ILE A 68 -8.33 -20.60 -12.76
CA ILE A 68 -8.28 -19.18 -13.13
C ILE A 68 -9.31 -18.37 -12.34
N LEU A 69 -10.53 -18.89 -12.19
CA LEU A 69 -11.61 -18.25 -11.45
C LEU A 69 -11.29 -18.18 -9.94
N LYS A 70 -10.73 -19.26 -9.39
CA LYS A 70 -10.29 -19.29 -7.98
C LYS A 70 -9.16 -18.30 -7.73
N MET A 71 -8.14 -18.26 -8.58
CA MET A 71 -7.02 -17.33 -8.39
C MET A 71 -7.43 -15.88 -8.59
N SER A 72 -8.28 -15.57 -9.57
CA SER A 72 -8.79 -14.20 -9.74
C SER A 72 -9.62 -13.74 -8.55
N ALA A 73 -10.42 -14.62 -7.92
CA ALA A 73 -11.13 -14.32 -6.68
C ALA A 73 -10.17 -14.00 -5.51
N TRP A 74 -9.09 -14.78 -5.34
CA TRP A 74 -8.07 -14.49 -4.32
C TRP A 74 -7.33 -13.17 -4.59
N VAL A 75 -7.03 -12.85 -5.85
CA VAL A 75 -6.44 -11.57 -6.23
C VAL A 75 -7.39 -10.42 -5.90
N ALA A 76 -8.67 -10.52 -6.29
CA ALA A 76 -9.67 -9.50 -6.04
C ALA A 76 -9.88 -9.27 -4.54
N LEU A 77 -9.97 -10.35 -3.75
CA LEU A 77 -10.09 -10.28 -2.30
C LEU A 77 -8.85 -9.63 -1.67
N GLY A 78 -7.64 -10.05 -2.07
CA GLY A 78 -6.39 -9.48 -1.58
C GLY A 78 -6.26 -7.99 -1.89
N LEU A 79 -6.64 -7.57 -3.11
CA LEU A 79 -6.64 -6.17 -3.51
C LEU A 79 -7.65 -5.36 -2.69
N TYR A 80 -8.87 -5.88 -2.53
CA TYR A 80 -9.92 -5.21 -1.74
C TYR A 80 -9.48 -4.99 -0.29
N LEU A 81 -8.95 -6.03 0.36
CA LEU A 81 -8.43 -5.93 1.73
C LEU A 81 -7.22 -4.99 1.82
N SER A 82 -6.36 -4.96 0.81
CA SER A 82 -5.22 -4.03 0.77
C SER A 82 -5.67 -2.58 0.70
N VAL A 83 -6.67 -2.28 -0.13
CA VAL A 83 -7.23 -0.92 -0.25
C VAL A 83 -7.93 -0.51 1.04
N ALA A 84 -8.71 -1.41 1.65
CA ALA A 84 -9.37 -1.15 2.92
C ALA A 84 -8.34 -0.91 4.05
N GLY A 85 -7.30 -1.74 4.13
CA GLY A 85 -6.22 -1.58 5.10
C GLY A 85 -5.39 -0.32 4.86
N TRP A 86 -5.08 -0.01 3.61
CA TRP A 86 -4.36 1.21 3.23
C TRP A 86 -5.14 2.44 3.67
N PHE A 87 -6.43 2.50 3.35
CA PHE A 87 -7.31 3.59 3.76
C PHE A 87 -7.40 3.71 5.29
N ALA A 88 -7.60 2.59 6.01
CA ALA A 88 -7.67 2.60 7.46
C ALA A 88 -6.37 3.08 8.12
N ILE A 89 -5.21 2.62 7.64
CA ILE A 89 -3.90 3.05 8.15
C ILE A 89 -3.66 4.52 7.83
N SER A 90 -3.98 4.98 6.61
CA SER A 90 -3.86 6.39 6.24
C SER A 90 -4.71 7.29 7.14
N VAL A 91 -5.98 6.95 7.38
CA VAL A 91 -6.86 7.70 8.28
C VAL A 91 -6.35 7.67 9.72
N LEU A 92 -5.85 6.53 10.20
CA LEU A 92 -5.29 6.41 11.54
C LEU A 92 -4.04 7.28 11.70
N LEU A 93 -3.12 7.23 10.74
CA LEU A 93 -1.91 8.07 10.77
C LEU A 93 -2.24 9.54 10.68
N ASP A 94 -3.20 9.92 9.82
CA ASP A 94 -3.68 11.29 9.73
C ASP A 94 -4.24 11.75 11.08
N PHE A 95 -5.08 10.94 11.73
CA PHE A 95 -5.58 11.22 13.08
C PHE A 95 -4.44 11.35 14.11
N VAL A 96 -3.51 10.40 14.17
CA VAL A 96 -2.41 10.39 15.15
C VAL A 96 -1.49 11.60 14.98
N PHE A 97 -1.20 12.00 13.74
CA PHE A 97 -0.28 13.10 13.45
C PHE A 97 -0.94 14.48 13.41
N PHE A 98 -2.26 14.54 13.17
CA PHE A 98 -3.07 15.76 13.25
C PHE A 98 -3.37 16.12 14.70
N PHE A 99 -3.58 15.12 15.57
CA PHE A 99 -3.79 15.30 17.01
C PHE A 99 -2.51 15.23 17.84
N GLU A 100 -1.33 15.55 17.28
CA GLU A 100 -0.04 15.54 18.00
C GLU A 100 -0.19 15.88 19.50
N LEU A 101 -0.08 14.80 20.30
CA LEU A 101 -0.16 14.69 21.75
C LEU A 101 1.23 14.84 22.37
#